data_AF-A0A8H6R7V3-F1
#
_entry.id   AF-A0A8H6R7V3-F1
#
_cell.length_a   1.000
_cell.length_b   1.000
_cell.length_c   1.000
_cell.angle_alpha   90.00
_cell.angle_beta   90.00
_cell.angle_gamma   90.00
#
_symmetry.space_group_name_H-M   'P 1'
#
loop_
_entity.id
_entity.type
_entity.pdbx_description
1 polymer ?
#
loop_
_entity_poly.entity_id
_entity_poly.type
_entity_poly.pdbx_seq_one_letter_code
_entity_poly.pdbx_strand_id
1 'polypeptide(L)'
;MFTQNCSHMTILEPTSTYQERPLPALRILVDTQAHHRIVLSSFSEDSREQVPAMTPEIDSDIESAADMSKQNTDFLHLPNELQLSVLSHLPAKDVQRARRVCKHICALVDEPSNAQLLYTRTCQREYARLQADVSFSMDYSSVGFLDALDRFCEMRGIWSNQNHMDAMLELFAHLWTSQHDRLDPSLCEPAPTPTVVVSIRLREFLRQKRWGIEQYKQISEGRTFTEAFLAPSAMSAIPKWPLTRLVHIDPNDATQSIPHTVALGVCGEAKLAKLLQIPELPAYCSGSFAYCVKLQKTYDLVKAACEKGRMSPADRARVIEDVFLF
;
A
#
# COMPACT_ATOMS: atom_id res chain seq x y z
N MET A 1 -16.58 28.20 -59.12
CA MET A 1 -17.87 28.36 -58.41
C MET A 1 -18.08 27.14 -57.55
N PHE A 2 -17.90 27.26 -56.23
CA PHE A 2 -18.75 26.67 -55.20
C PHE A 2 -18.27 27.20 -53.85
N THR A 3 -19.25 27.52 -53.02
CA THR A 3 -19.22 28.53 -51.97
C THR A 3 -18.82 27.97 -50.61
N GLN A 4 -18.02 28.81 -49.96
CA GLN A 4 -17.79 28.99 -48.53
C GLN A 4 -19.08 28.83 -47.69
N ASN A 5 -18.98 28.11 -46.56
CA ASN A 5 -19.88 28.26 -45.41
C ASN A 5 -19.06 28.06 -44.13
N CYS A 6 -18.65 29.17 -43.52
CA CYS A 6 -18.09 29.22 -42.18
C CYS A 6 -19.22 29.57 -41.21
N SER A 7 -19.58 28.65 -40.33
CA SER A 7 -20.48 28.92 -39.21
C SER A 7 -19.67 29.40 -38.01
N HIS A 8 -20.00 30.60 -37.55
CA HIS A 8 -19.55 31.21 -36.31
C HIS A 8 -19.89 30.35 -35.09
N MET A 9 -18.89 30.06 -34.25
CA MET A 9 -19.10 29.57 -32.88
C MET A 9 -18.58 30.65 -31.91
N THR A 10 -19.50 31.33 -31.24
CA THR A 10 -19.21 32.34 -30.22
C THR A 10 -18.84 31.63 -28.92
N ILE A 11 -17.62 31.83 -28.43
CA ILE A 11 -17.16 31.39 -27.12
C ILE A 11 -17.55 32.48 -26.11
N LEU A 12 -18.38 32.13 -25.13
CA LEU A 12 -18.63 32.95 -23.95
C LEU A 12 -17.57 32.61 -22.90
N GLU A 13 -16.75 33.60 -22.53
CA GLU A 13 -15.84 33.51 -21.38
C GLU A 13 -16.63 33.70 -20.07
N PRO A 14 -16.42 32.85 -19.05
CA PRO A 14 -16.79 33.19 -17.69
C PRO A 14 -15.59 33.84 -16.98
N THR A 15 -15.69 35.15 -16.75
CA THR A 15 -14.88 35.88 -15.78
C THR A 15 -15.22 35.42 -14.36
N SER A 16 -14.27 34.74 -13.70
CA SER A 16 -14.30 34.50 -12.25
C SER A 16 -12.99 34.97 -11.65
N THR A 17 -13.02 36.16 -11.05
CA THR A 17 -11.97 36.74 -10.22
C THR A 17 -11.92 36.02 -8.87
N TYR A 18 -10.99 35.07 -8.72
CA TYR A 18 -10.67 34.48 -7.43
C TYR A 18 -9.51 35.25 -6.79
N GLN A 19 -9.80 35.91 -5.67
CA GLN A 19 -8.85 36.67 -4.87
C GLN A 19 -8.06 35.71 -3.97
N GLU A 20 -6.74 35.60 -4.20
CA GLU A 20 -5.84 34.82 -3.33
C GLU A 20 -5.72 35.47 -1.94
N ARG A 21 -6.04 34.71 -0.89
CA ARG A 21 -5.62 35.02 0.48
C ARG A 21 -4.33 34.25 0.78
N PRO A 22 -3.27 34.89 1.33
CA PRO A 22 -2.07 34.18 1.72
C PRO A 22 -2.31 33.36 2.99
N LEU A 23 -2.00 32.06 2.94
CA LEU A 23 -1.97 31.18 4.11
C LEU A 23 -0.70 31.43 4.95
N PRO A 24 -0.79 31.35 6.29
CA PRO A 24 0.35 31.58 7.18
C PRO A 24 1.36 30.43 7.12
N ALA A 25 2.64 30.77 7.27
CA ALA A 25 3.76 29.86 7.29
C ALA A 25 3.64 28.83 8.43
N LEU A 26 3.44 27.57 8.07
CA LEU A 26 3.44 26.44 8.99
C LEU A 26 4.91 26.04 9.29
N ARG A 27 5.40 26.41 10.47
CA ARG A 27 6.65 25.85 11.02
C ARG A 27 6.38 24.44 11.51
N ILE A 28 6.91 23.45 10.81
CA ILE A 28 6.91 22.05 11.24
C ILE A 28 8.07 21.89 12.25
N LEU A 29 7.74 21.85 13.53
CA LEU A 29 8.57 21.23 14.56
C LEU A 29 8.34 19.72 14.44
N VAL A 30 9.37 19.00 14.00
CA VAL A 30 9.38 17.54 13.98
C VAL A 30 9.67 17.08 15.41
N ASP A 31 8.63 16.64 16.10
CA ASP A 31 8.74 15.93 17.38
C ASP A 31 8.69 14.43 17.10
N THR A 32 9.83 13.75 17.21
CA THR A 32 9.94 12.30 17.02
C THR A 32 9.97 11.61 18.38
N GLN A 33 8.80 11.21 18.88
CA GLN A 33 8.68 10.12 19.86
C GLN A 33 7.38 9.35 19.65
N ALA A 34 7.50 8.17 19.04
CA ALA A 34 6.50 7.11 19.17
C ALA A 34 7.17 5.72 19.02
N HIS A 35 7.46 5.14 20.18
CA HIS A 35 7.44 3.73 20.56
C HIS A 35 7.59 2.62 19.50
N HIS A 36 8.79 2.04 19.45
CA HIS A 36 8.94 0.58 19.29
C HIS A 36 9.29 -0.04 20.65
N ARG A 37 8.32 -0.71 21.24
CA ARG A 37 8.49 -1.53 22.45
C ARG A 37 9.07 -2.88 22.02
N ILE A 38 10.39 -2.97 21.96
CA ILE A 38 11.08 -4.26 21.89
C ILE A 38 11.00 -4.87 23.29
N VAL A 39 10.22 -5.93 23.44
CA VAL A 39 10.24 -6.78 24.63
C VAL A 39 11.53 -7.61 24.56
N LEU A 40 12.59 -7.13 25.21
CA LEU A 40 13.72 -7.98 25.56
C LEU A 40 13.33 -8.79 26.79
N SER A 41 13.33 -10.11 26.62
CA SER A 41 13.18 -11.09 27.68
C SER A 41 14.23 -10.85 28.77
N SER A 42 13.75 -10.64 29.99
CA SER A 42 14.53 -10.53 31.22
C SER A 42 15.36 -11.80 31.46
N PHE A 43 16.69 -11.68 31.38
CA PHE A 43 17.62 -12.62 31.99
C PHE A 43 17.62 -12.38 33.50
N SER A 44 17.35 -13.44 34.26
CA SER A 44 17.43 -13.49 35.72
C SER A 44 18.88 -13.63 36.14
N GLU A 45 19.52 -12.55 36.57
CA GLU A 45 20.77 -12.57 37.32
C GLU A 45 20.45 -12.46 38.81
N ASP A 46 20.35 -13.62 39.46
CA ASP A 46 20.18 -13.74 40.91
C ASP A 46 21.40 -14.50 41.44
N SER A 47 22.47 -13.76 41.77
CA SER A 47 23.62 -14.22 42.56
C SER A 47 24.46 -13.01 43.01
N ARG A 48 24.02 -12.37 44.10
CA ARG A 48 24.81 -11.38 44.84
C ARG A 48 25.74 -12.10 45.80
N GLU A 49 27.01 -12.23 45.44
CA GLU A 49 28.09 -12.55 46.37
C GLU A 49 28.66 -11.24 46.95
N GLN A 50 28.68 -11.14 48.28
CA GLN A 50 29.17 -9.99 49.04
C GLN A 50 30.69 -9.90 48.95
N VAL A 51 31.21 -8.74 48.52
CA VAL A 51 32.64 -8.40 48.60
C VAL A 51 32.84 -7.33 49.68
N PRO A 52 33.88 -7.42 50.53
CA PRO A 52 34.08 -6.52 51.66
C PRO A 52 34.65 -5.17 51.21
N ALA A 53 34.24 -4.13 51.94
CA ALA A 53 34.71 -2.76 51.81
C ALA A 53 36.20 -2.64 52.15
N MET A 54 36.99 -2.12 51.19
CA MET A 54 38.27 -1.48 51.47
C MET A 54 38.24 -0.03 50.98
N THR A 55 38.65 0.84 51.88
CA THR A 55 38.74 2.29 51.83
C THR A 55 39.87 2.80 50.91
N PRO A 56 39.86 4.11 50.59
CA PRO A 56 40.43 4.71 49.40
C PRO A 56 41.85 5.23 49.62
N GLU A 57 42.62 5.37 48.55
CA GLU A 57 43.74 6.33 48.35
C GLU A 57 44.55 5.89 47.12
N ILE A 58 44.10 6.25 45.91
CA ILE A 58 44.97 6.25 44.72
C ILE A 58 44.60 7.45 43.84
N ASP A 59 45.45 8.47 43.97
CA ASP A 59 46.07 9.32 42.95
C ASP A 59 45.26 9.92 41.79
N SER A 60 45.40 11.24 41.76
CA SER A 60 44.78 12.31 41.00
C SER A 60 45.23 12.46 39.53
N ASP A 61 45.44 11.38 38.80
CA ASP A 61 45.94 11.45 37.40
C ASP A 61 44.94 10.94 36.32
N ILE A 62 43.66 10.73 36.67
CA ILE A 62 42.61 10.27 35.75
C ILE A 62 41.58 11.38 35.46
N GLU A 63 42.04 12.60 35.16
CA GLU A 63 41.15 13.70 34.71
C GLU A 63 41.37 14.12 33.24
N SER A 64 42.34 13.54 32.53
CA SER A 64 42.72 13.98 31.17
C SER A 64 42.24 13.07 30.02
N ALA A 65 41.43 12.04 30.28
CA ALA A 65 40.94 11.12 29.23
C ALA A 65 39.47 11.34 28.81
N ALA A 66 38.73 12.21 29.50
CA ALA A 66 37.30 12.43 29.24
C ALA A 66 37.02 13.37 28.04
N ASP A 67 38.03 14.02 27.48
CA ASP A 67 37.85 15.08 26.47
C ASP A 67 38.14 14.65 25.01
N MET A 68 38.36 13.35 24.75
CA MET A 68 38.74 12.85 23.43
C MET A 68 37.62 12.18 22.59
N SER A 69 36.40 11.95 23.10
CA SER A 69 35.52 10.96 22.44
C SER A 69 34.16 11.46 21.92
N LYS A 70 34.05 12.72 21.48
CA LYS A 70 32.96 13.15 20.57
C LYS A 70 33.51 13.63 19.24
N GLN A 71 34.31 12.80 18.58
CA GLN A 71 34.47 12.93 17.15
C GLN A 71 33.11 12.58 16.51
N ASN A 72 32.33 13.60 16.19
CA ASN A 72 31.19 13.46 15.29
C ASN A 72 31.74 12.92 13.97
N THR A 73 31.68 11.61 13.77
CA THR A 73 31.97 11.00 12.49
C THR A 73 30.87 11.42 11.55
N ASP A 74 31.16 12.44 10.72
CA ASP A 74 30.25 12.85 9.66
C ASP A 74 29.96 11.64 8.75
N PHE A 75 28.74 11.54 8.25
CA PHE A 75 28.29 10.45 7.41
C PHE A 75 29.21 10.25 6.19
N LEU A 76 29.73 11.36 5.64
CA LEU A 76 30.62 11.35 4.48
C LEU A 76 32.03 10.82 4.79
N HIS A 77 32.39 10.67 6.07
CA HIS A 77 33.66 10.09 6.51
C HIS A 77 33.55 8.60 6.82
N LEU A 78 32.35 8.02 6.76
CA LEU A 78 32.17 6.57 6.92
C LEU A 78 32.72 5.83 5.70
N PRO A 79 33.25 4.60 5.88
CA PRO A 79 33.52 3.69 4.77
C PRO A 79 32.28 3.48 3.87
N ASN A 80 32.52 3.28 2.57
CA ASN A 80 31.45 3.14 1.57
C ASN A 80 30.46 2.05 1.94
N GLU A 81 30.93 0.94 2.53
CA GLU A 81 30.10 -0.18 2.96
C GLU A 81 29.07 0.24 4.03
N LEU A 82 29.50 1.08 4.98
CA LEU A 82 28.61 1.60 6.02
C LEU A 82 27.65 2.64 5.45
N GLN A 83 28.12 3.51 4.55
CA GLN A 83 27.23 4.46 3.87
C GLN A 83 26.15 3.73 3.06
N LEU A 84 26.52 2.71 2.27
CA LEU A 84 25.60 1.86 1.52
C LEU A 84 24.62 1.13 2.44
N SER A 85 25.11 0.60 3.57
CA SER A 85 24.27 -0.03 4.58
C SER A 85 23.23 0.94 5.11
N VAL A 86 23.60 2.17 5.50
CA VAL A 86 22.65 3.19 5.95
C VAL A 86 21.65 3.55 4.85
N LEU A 87 22.12 3.81 3.63
CA LEU A 87 21.26 4.14 2.49
C LEU A 87 20.28 3.02 2.15
N SER A 88 20.67 1.75 2.32
CA SER A 88 19.80 0.59 2.05
C SER A 88 18.57 0.49 2.96
N HIS A 89 18.57 1.21 4.09
CA HIS A 89 17.40 1.29 4.99
C HIS A 89 16.43 2.39 4.59
N LEU A 90 16.85 3.35 3.76
CA LEU A 90 16.00 4.44 3.32
C LEU A 90 15.02 3.98 2.23
N PRO A 91 13.89 4.69 2.07
CA PRO A 91 13.06 4.55 0.88
C PRO A 91 13.84 4.93 -0.40
N ALA A 92 13.59 4.25 -1.50
CA ALA A 92 14.19 4.52 -2.81
C ALA A 92 13.97 5.97 -3.24
N LYS A 93 12.80 6.56 -2.96
CA LYS A 93 12.56 8.00 -3.18
C LYS A 93 13.56 8.91 -2.46
N ASP A 94 13.98 8.53 -1.25
CA ASP A 94 14.89 9.33 -0.42
C ASP A 94 16.35 9.07 -0.78
N VAL A 95 16.71 7.84 -1.18
CA VAL A 95 18.00 7.55 -1.82
C VAL A 95 18.17 8.39 -3.09
N GLN A 96 17.14 8.49 -3.92
CA GLN A 96 17.16 9.32 -5.14
C GLN A 96 17.22 10.81 -4.85
N ARG A 97 16.68 11.28 -3.72
CA ARG A 97 16.85 12.67 -3.27
C ARG A 97 18.28 12.92 -2.80
N ALA A 98 18.84 12.04 -1.95
CA ALA A 98 20.21 12.14 -1.46
C ALA A 98 21.23 12.16 -2.62
N ARG A 99 21.01 11.29 -3.62
CA ARG A 99 21.78 11.26 -4.88
C ARG A 99 21.85 12.61 -5.59
N ARG A 100 20.79 13.41 -5.58
CA ARG A 100 20.75 14.73 -6.27
C ARG A 100 21.48 15.83 -5.51
N VAL A 101 21.63 15.68 -4.20
CA VAL A 101 22.15 16.73 -3.32
C VAL A 101 23.66 16.59 -3.09
N CYS A 102 24.19 15.36 -3.03
CA CYS A 102 25.60 15.10 -2.74
C CYS A 102 26.29 14.33 -3.87
N LYS A 103 27.37 14.90 -4.44
CA LYS A 103 28.15 14.25 -5.52
C LYS A 103 28.78 12.93 -5.09
N HIS A 104 29.22 12.80 -3.84
CA HIS A 104 29.78 11.56 -3.31
C HIS A 104 28.72 10.46 -3.25
N ILE A 105 27.54 10.76 -2.67
CA ILE A 105 26.40 9.83 -2.67
C ILE A 105 25.96 9.51 -4.10
N CYS A 106 26.00 10.48 -5.01
CA CYS A 106 25.70 10.23 -6.43
C CYS A 106 26.63 9.18 -7.02
N ALA A 107 27.94 9.33 -6.85
CA ALA A 107 28.92 8.35 -7.32
C ALA A 107 28.69 6.98 -6.67
N LEU A 108 28.40 6.96 -5.37
CA LEU A 108 28.14 5.73 -4.61
C LEU A 108 26.89 4.98 -5.10
N VAL A 109 25.80 5.70 -5.41
CA VAL A 109 24.54 5.15 -5.89
C VAL A 109 24.59 4.76 -7.38
N ASP A 110 25.33 5.51 -8.19
CA ASP A 110 25.46 5.28 -9.64
C ASP A 110 26.46 4.16 -9.97
N GLU A 111 27.33 3.80 -9.03
CA GLU A 111 28.26 2.68 -9.14
C GLU A 111 27.47 1.34 -9.28
N PRO A 112 27.55 0.65 -10.43
CA PRO A 112 26.71 -0.52 -10.70
C PRO A 112 26.91 -1.67 -9.73
N SER A 113 28.12 -1.83 -9.20
CA SER A 113 28.45 -2.86 -8.21
C SER A 113 27.69 -2.68 -6.89
N ASN A 114 27.23 -1.47 -6.59
CA ASN A 114 26.49 -1.16 -5.35
C ASN A 114 24.97 -1.32 -5.48
N ALA A 115 24.44 -1.41 -6.70
CA ALA A 115 23.00 -1.42 -6.95
C ALA A 115 22.30 -2.58 -6.22
N GLN A 116 22.91 -3.76 -6.20
CA GLN A 116 22.33 -4.91 -5.51
C GLN A 116 22.27 -4.66 -3.99
N LEU A 117 23.34 -4.12 -3.38
CA LEU A 117 23.39 -3.85 -1.94
C LEU A 117 22.37 -2.80 -1.51
N LEU A 118 22.21 -1.74 -2.32
CA LEU A 118 21.28 -0.65 -2.04
C LEU A 118 19.82 -1.10 -2.14
N TYR A 119 19.45 -1.72 -3.26
CA TYR A 119 18.04 -1.90 -3.60
C TYR A 119 17.47 -3.26 -3.19
N THR A 120 18.30 -4.27 -2.90
CA THR A 120 17.79 -5.60 -2.50
C THR A 120 16.98 -5.51 -1.21
N ARG A 121 17.49 -4.79 -0.19
CA ARG A 121 16.78 -4.63 1.08
C ARG A 121 15.48 -3.84 0.92
N THR A 122 15.50 -2.74 0.17
CA THR A 122 14.29 -1.97 -0.14
C THR A 122 13.26 -2.85 -0.84
N CYS A 123 13.65 -3.57 -1.90
CA CYS A 123 12.76 -4.50 -2.60
C CYS A 123 12.20 -5.58 -1.68
N GLN A 124 13.01 -6.18 -0.80
CA GLN A 124 12.57 -7.20 0.15
C GLN A 124 11.56 -6.64 1.16
N ARG A 125 11.80 -5.44 1.70
CA ARG A 125 10.88 -4.78 2.63
C ARG A 125 9.54 -4.51 1.95
N GLU A 126 9.56 -3.90 0.77
CA GLU A 126 8.33 -3.57 0.05
C GLU A 126 7.60 -4.81 -0.48
N TYR A 127 8.34 -5.86 -0.83
CA TYR A 127 7.78 -7.18 -1.12
C TYR A 127 7.04 -7.73 0.11
N ALA A 128 7.67 -7.72 1.28
CA ALA A 128 7.06 -8.19 2.51
C ALA A 128 5.80 -7.38 2.88
N ARG A 129 5.84 -6.06 2.67
CA ARG A 129 4.65 -5.18 2.81
C ARG A 129 3.53 -5.60 1.86
N LEU A 130 3.82 -5.72 0.56
CA LEU A 130 2.81 -6.12 -0.42
C LEU A 130 2.27 -7.53 -0.16
N GLN A 131 3.12 -8.45 0.27
CA GLN A 131 2.69 -9.78 0.68
C GLN A 131 1.75 -9.72 1.88
N ALA A 132 2.04 -8.88 2.88
CA ALA A 132 1.16 -8.66 4.02
C ALA A 132 -0.17 -8.03 3.58
N ASP A 133 -0.15 -7.06 2.67
CA ASP A 133 -1.36 -6.44 2.12
C ASP A 133 -2.22 -7.49 1.39
N VAL A 134 -1.61 -8.30 0.52
CA VAL A 134 -2.29 -9.40 -0.21
C VAL A 134 -2.88 -10.42 0.76
N SER A 135 -2.10 -10.86 1.76
CA SER A 135 -2.57 -11.79 2.78
C SER A 135 -3.71 -11.20 3.60
N PHE A 136 -3.61 -9.94 4.06
CA PHE A 136 -4.69 -9.27 4.77
C PHE A 136 -5.96 -9.18 3.91
N SER A 137 -5.80 -8.96 2.61
CA SER A 137 -6.91 -8.75 1.68
C SER A 137 -7.62 -10.03 1.25
N MET A 138 -6.90 -11.15 1.25
CA MET A 138 -7.34 -12.38 0.59
C MET A 138 -7.41 -13.57 1.54
N ASP A 139 -6.67 -13.59 2.65
CA ASP A 139 -6.68 -14.68 3.60
C ASP A 139 -7.72 -14.43 4.71
N TYR A 140 -8.88 -15.06 4.53
CA TYR A 140 -9.96 -15.08 5.50
C TYR A 140 -10.02 -16.39 6.28
N SER A 141 -9.13 -17.35 6.03
CA SER A 141 -9.21 -18.71 6.58
C SER A 141 -9.33 -18.81 8.11
N SER A 142 -8.84 -17.79 8.81
CA SER A 142 -8.86 -17.67 10.28
C SER A 142 -9.78 -16.55 10.80
N VAL A 143 -10.56 -15.93 9.92
CA VAL A 143 -11.32 -14.71 10.21
C VAL A 143 -12.81 -14.97 10.13
N GLY A 144 -13.53 -14.63 11.21
CA GLY A 144 -14.99 -14.74 11.25
C GLY A 144 -15.65 -13.91 10.14
N PHE A 145 -16.82 -14.33 9.68
CA PHE A 145 -17.51 -13.71 8.53
C PHE A 145 -17.67 -12.19 8.64
N LEU A 146 -18.07 -11.68 9.81
CA LEU A 146 -18.29 -10.24 10.01
C LEU A 146 -16.98 -9.45 9.99
N ASP A 147 -15.92 -9.96 10.60
CA ASP A 147 -14.60 -9.30 10.60
C ASP A 147 -13.96 -9.36 9.20
N ALA A 148 -14.21 -10.44 8.45
CA ALA A 148 -13.77 -10.56 7.06
C ALA A 148 -14.50 -9.57 6.14
N LEU A 149 -15.82 -9.42 6.31
CA LEU A 149 -16.62 -8.45 5.57
C LEU A 149 -16.17 -7.02 5.86
N ASP A 150 -15.88 -6.74 7.13
CA ASP A 150 -15.38 -5.44 7.57
C ASP A 150 -14.05 -5.08 6.89
N ARG A 151 -13.06 -5.99 6.95
CA ARG A 151 -11.77 -5.83 6.22
C ARG A 151 -11.98 -5.64 4.72
N PHE A 152 -12.88 -6.41 4.12
CA PHE A 152 -13.18 -6.31 2.70
C PHE A 152 -13.75 -4.92 2.34
N CYS A 153 -14.66 -4.40 3.16
CA CYS A 153 -15.24 -3.07 3.00
C CYS A 153 -14.22 -1.95 3.25
N GLU A 154 -13.32 -2.10 4.23
CA GLU A 154 -12.26 -1.12 4.50
C GLU A 154 -11.36 -0.90 3.28
N MET A 155 -10.99 -1.99 2.60
CA MET A 155 -10.09 -1.93 1.44
C MET A 155 -10.78 -1.43 0.17
N ARG A 156 -12.01 -1.89 -0.08
CA ARG A 156 -12.71 -1.62 -1.35
C ARG A 156 -13.60 -0.38 -1.31
N GLY A 157 -13.89 0.11 -0.11
CA GLY A 157 -14.93 1.09 0.14
C GLY A 157 -16.33 0.54 -0.08
N ILE A 158 -17.33 1.33 0.32
CA ILE A 158 -18.74 1.05 0.07
C ILE A 158 -19.18 1.87 -1.14
N TRP A 159 -19.76 1.19 -2.14
CA TRP A 159 -20.15 1.79 -3.40
C TRP A 159 -21.59 2.27 -3.34
N SER A 160 -21.88 3.45 -3.89
CA SER A 160 -23.24 4.00 -3.94
C SER A 160 -24.16 3.29 -4.96
N ASN A 161 -23.57 2.62 -5.95
CA ASN A 161 -24.31 1.86 -6.96
C ASN A 161 -24.65 0.46 -6.42
N GLN A 162 -25.95 0.14 -6.33
CA GLN A 162 -26.43 -1.13 -5.79
C GLN A 162 -25.91 -2.36 -6.56
N ASN A 163 -25.89 -2.31 -7.89
CA ASN A 163 -25.45 -3.45 -8.70
C ASN A 163 -23.96 -3.75 -8.47
N HIS A 164 -23.14 -2.71 -8.33
CA HIS A 164 -21.72 -2.86 -8.01
C HIS A 164 -21.52 -3.38 -6.59
N MET A 165 -22.28 -2.85 -5.63
CA MET A 165 -22.23 -3.36 -4.26
C MET A 165 -22.62 -4.85 -4.22
N ASP A 166 -23.68 -5.26 -4.92
CA ASP A 166 -24.12 -6.65 -5.02
C ASP A 166 -23.03 -7.54 -5.63
N ALA A 167 -22.39 -7.11 -6.72
CA ALA A 167 -21.29 -7.84 -7.35
C ALA A 167 -20.06 -7.98 -6.42
N MET A 168 -19.71 -6.92 -5.70
CA MET A 168 -18.60 -6.92 -4.74
C MET A 168 -18.88 -7.83 -3.54
N LEU A 169 -20.12 -7.83 -3.04
CA LEU A 169 -20.53 -8.71 -1.95
C LEU A 169 -20.62 -10.17 -2.38
N GLU A 170 -21.03 -10.43 -3.63
CA GLU A 170 -21.00 -11.78 -4.21
C GLU A 170 -19.56 -12.29 -4.34
N LEU A 171 -18.63 -11.44 -4.81
CA LEU A 171 -17.20 -11.72 -4.82
C LEU A 171 -16.68 -12.02 -3.41
N PHE A 172 -16.99 -11.17 -2.43
CA PHE A 172 -16.60 -11.38 -1.03
C PHE A 172 -17.13 -12.72 -0.50
N ALA A 173 -18.42 -13.00 -0.69
CA ALA A 173 -19.04 -14.24 -0.25
C ALA A 173 -18.33 -15.44 -0.86
N HIS A 174 -18.03 -15.41 -2.16
CA HIS A 174 -17.29 -16.47 -2.85
C HIS A 174 -15.88 -16.66 -2.27
N LEU A 175 -15.14 -15.57 -2.06
CA LEU A 175 -13.80 -15.59 -1.47
C LEU A 175 -13.83 -16.22 -0.07
N TRP A 176 -14.75 -15.77 0.79
CA TRP A 176 -14.86 -16.26 2.15
C TRP A 176 -15.29 -17.74 2.19
N THR A 177 -16.33 -18.13 1.45
CA THR A 177 -16.80 -19.53 1.44
C THR A 177 -15.74 -20.47 0.89
N SER A 178 -15.00 -20.08 -0.17
CA SER A 178 -13.95 -20.95 -0.74
C SER A 178 -12.85 -21.35 0.25
N GLN A 179 -12.64 -20.54 1.30
CA GLN A 179 -11.63 -20.78 2.34
C GLN A 179 -12.20 -21.52 3.56
N HIS A 180 -13.52 -21.49 3.73
CA HIS A 180 -14.25 -22.12 4.84
C HIS A 180 -15.02 -23.37 4.42
N ASP A 181 -15.16 -23.67 3.14
CA ASP A 181 -15.82 -24.87 2.58
C ASP A 181 -15.03 -26.18 2.85
N ARG A 182 -14.00 -26.12 3.70
CA ARG A 182 -13.39 -27.31 4.33
C ARG A 182 -14.15 -27.80 5.56
N LEU A 183 -15.31 -27.23 5.88
CA LEU A 183 -16.20 -27.80 6.89
C LEU A 183 -16.59 -29.21 6.47
N ASP A 184 -16.39 -30.15 7.39
CA ASP A 184 -16.50 -31.60 7.18
C ASP A 184 -17.79 -31.95 6.43
N PRO A 185 -17.70 -32.53 5.20
CA PRO A 185 -18.87 -32.92 4.41
C PRO A 185 -19.80 -33.87 5.15
N SER A 186 -19.30 -34.60 6.17
CA SER A 186 -20.09 -35.51 6.99
C SER A 186 -21.10 -34.82 7.91
N LEU A 187 -20.98 -33.50 8.13
CA LEU A 187 -21.92 -32.71 8.93
C LEU A 187 -23.01 -32.01 8.12
N CYS A 188 -22.95 -32.05 6.78
CA CYS A 188 -23.93 -31.44 5.90
C CYS A 188 -24.80 -32.52 5.22
N GLU A 189 -26.07 -32.61 5.62
CA GLU A 189 -27.11 -33.29 4.83
C GLU A 189 -27.13 -32.76 3.38
N PRO A 190 -27.63 -33.53 2.39
CA PRO A 190 -27.66 -33.16 0.97
C PRO A 190 -28.61 -31.98 0.72
N ALA A 191 -28.15 -30.79 1.06
CA ALA A 191 -28.80 -29.51 0.88
C ALA A 191 -28.21 -28.78 -0.35
N PRO A 192 -28.94 -27.81 -0.93
CA PRO A 192 -28.48 -27.06 -2.10
C PRO A 192 -27.07 -26.49 -1.94
N THR A 193 -26.35 -26.35 -3.05
CA THR A 193 -24.95 -25.94 -3.11
C THR A 193 -24.68 -24.73 -2.19
N PRO A 194 -23.71 -24.82 -1.26
CA PRO A 194 -23.53 -23.88 -0.15
C PRO A 194 -23.32 -22.42 -0.63
N THR A 195 -22.69 -22.23 -1.78
CA THR A 195 -22.47 -20.91 -2.39
C THR A 195 -23.79 -20.18 -2.72
N VAL A 196 -24.79 -20.90 -3.20
CA VAL A 196 -26.09 -20.32 -3.57
C VAL A 196 -26.87 -19.95 -2.32
N VAL A 197 -26.81 -20.78 -1.27
CA VAL A 197 -27.51 -20.51 -0.01
C VAL A 197 -26.89 -19.35 0.75
N VAL A 198 -25.55 -19.24 0.79
CA VAL A 198 -24.87 -18.10 1.42
C VAL A 198 -25.11 -16.81 0.64
N SER A 199 -25.03 -16.84 -0.69
CA SER A 199 -25.32 -15.65 -1.51
C SER A 199 -26.77 -15.20 -1.37
N ILE A 200 -27.74 -16.12 -1.41
CA ILE A 200 -29.16 -15.78 -1.19
C ILE A 200 -29.38 -15.27 0.22
N ARG A 201 -28.88 -15.96 1.26
CA ARG A 201 -29.05 -15.51 2.65
C ARG A 201 -28.33 -14.21 2.94
N LEU A 202 -27.19 -13.92 2.29
CA LEU A 202 -26.49 -12.65 2.43
C LEU A 202 -27.26 -11.53 1.74
N ARG A 203 -27.70 -11.74 0.50
CA ARG A 203 -28.58 -10.80 -0.22
C ARG A 203 -29.86 -10.56 0.57
N GLU A 204 -30.47 -11.61 1.10
CA GLU A 204 -31.72 -11.54 1.84
C GLU A 204 -31.53 -10.97 3.24
N PHE A 205 -30.39 -11.23 3.89
CA PHE A 205 -29.99 -10.56 5.14
C PHE A 205 -29.78 -9.07 4.90
N LEU A 206 -29.02 -8.67 3.89
CA LEU A 206 -28.78 -7.27 3.55
C LEU A 206 -30.06 -6.55 3.08
N ARG A 207 -30.93 -7.26 2.34
CA ARG A 207 -32.23 -6.78 1.87
C ARG A 207 -33.27 -6.69 2.98
N GLN A 208 -33.42 -7.71 3.83
CA GLN A 208 -34.32 -7.72 4.99
C GLN A 208 -33.87 -6.74 6.05
N LYS A 209 -32.55 -6.63 6.27
CA LYS A 209 -31.99 -5.61 7.15
C LYS A 209 -32.04 -4.22 6.54
N ARG A 210 -32.56 -4.05 5.31
CA ARG A 210 -32.73 -2.77 4.64
C ARG A 210 -31.51 -1.89 4.94
N TRP A 211 -30.31 -2.39 4.60
CA TRP A 211 -29.04 -1.70 4.76
C TRP A 211 -29.04 -0.43 3.90
N GLY A 212 -29.84 0.55 4.28
CA GLY A 212 -29.58 1.93 3.95
C GLY A 212 -28.27 2.27 4.62
N ILE A 213 -27.44 3.00 3.90
CA ILE A 213 -26.23 3.67 4.38
C ILE A 213 -26.40 4.20 5.82
N GLU A 214 -27.60 4.63 6.19
CA GLU A 214 -27.99 5.10 7.53
C GLU A 214 -27.94 4.08 8.68
N GLN A 215 -28.19 2.78 8.45
CA GLN A 215 -28.15 1.77 9.53
C GLN A 215 -26.74 1.20 9.74
N TYR A 216 -25.91 1.16 8.70
CA TYR A 216 -24.48 0.88 8.85
C TYR A 216 -23.81 1.99 9.69
N LYS A 217 -24.25 3.24 9.49
CA LYS A 217 -23.89 4.41 10.30
C LYS A 217 -24.35 4.31 11.77
N GLN A 218 -25.48 3.65 12.05
CA GLN A 218 -25.97 3.41 13.43
C GLN A 218 -25.29 2.23 14.12
N ILE A 219 -24.94 1.16 13.40
CA ILE A 219 -24.19 0.02 13.97
C ILE A 219 -22.74 0.44 14.27
N SER A 220 -22.21 1.41 13.52
CA SER A 220 -20.92 2.04 13.82
C SER A 220 -20.93 3.10 14.93
N GLU A 221 -22.09 3.42 15.49
CA GLU A 221 -22.16 4.27 16.68
C GLU A 221 -21.87 3.46 17.97
N GLY A 222 -21.85 2.12 17.90
CA GLY A 222 -21.41 1.24 18.99
C GLY A 222 -20.00 0.66 18.86
N ARG A 223 -19.47 0.58 17.64
CA ARG A 223 -18.05 0.33 17.31
C ARG A 223 -17.61 1.46 16.38
N THR A 224 -16.64 2.28 16.77
CA THR A 224 -16.18 3.46 16.05
C THR A 224 -15.81 3.19 14.57
N PHE A 225 -16.78 3.11 13.65
CA PHE A 225 -16.58 3.18 12.20
C PHE A 225 -16.96 4.56 11.65
N THR A 226 -16.74 5.62 12.44
CA THR A 226 -16.99 7.01 12.05
C THR A 226 -16.11 7.50 10.88
N GLU A 227 -15.18 6.68 10.38
CA GLU A 227 -14.28 7.02 9.27
C GLU A 227 -14.32 6.01 8.10
N ALA A 228 -15.35 5.16 7.99
CA ALA A 228 -15.48 4.33 6.80
C ALA A 228 -15.56 5.22 5.55
N PHE A 229 -14.56 5.10 4.67
CA PHE A 229 -14.37 5.98 3.52
C PHE A 229 -15.49 5.73 2.50
N LEU A 230 -16.58 6.51 2.59
CA LEU A 230 -17.58 6.56 1.54
C LEU A 230 -16.89 7.13 0.30
N ALA A 231 -16.68 6.30 -0.71
CA ALA A 231 -16.14 6.78 -1.96
C ALA A 231 -17.15 7.79 -2.55
N PRO A 232 -16.76 9.06 -2.79
CA PRO A 232 -17.68 10.10 -3.23
C PRO A 232 -18.30 9.79 -4.61
N SER A 233 -17.69 8.87 -5.36
CA SER A 233 -18.28 8.21 -6.53
C SER A 233 -17.57 6.90 -6.84
N ALA A 234 -18.23 5.99 -7.55
CA ALA A 234 -17.63 4.78 -8.14
C ALA A 234 -16.35 5.09 -8.94
N MET A 235 -16.35 6.22 -9.67
CA MET A 235 -15.18 6.70 -10.43
C MET A 235 -14.00 7.11 -9.55
N SER A 236 -14.26 7.63 -8.34
CA SER A 236 -13.21 8.03 -7.40
C SER A 236 -12.61 6.85 -6.66
N ALA A 237 -13.35 5.75 -6.56
CA ALA A 237 -12.84 4.50 -5.98
C ALA A 237 -11.87 3.80 -6.94
N ILE A 238 -12.08 3.90 -8.25
CA ILE A 238 -11.23 3.22 -9.23
C ILE A 238 -9.83 3.86 -9.27
N PRO A 239 -8.76 3.08 -9.09
CA PRO A 239 -7.40 3.59 -9.15
C PRO A 239 -7.10 4.10 -10.56
N LYS A 240 -6.49 5.28 -10.65
CA LYS A 240 -6.20 5.94 -11.93
C LYS A 240 -5.19 5.18 -12.80
N TRP A 241 -4.32 4.39 -12.18
CA TRP A 241 -3.15 3.78 -12.83
C TRP A 241 -3.03 2.28 -12.49
N PRO A 242 -3.97 1.44 -12.97
CA PRO A 242 -3.91 0.00 -12.74
C PRO A 242 -2.78 -0.63 -13.58
N LEU A 243 -1.91 -1.42 -12.95
CA LEU A 243 -0.85 -2.16 -13.63
C LEU A 243 -1.34 -3.49 -14.19
N THR A 244 -2.31 -4.13 -13.53
CA THR A 244 -3.00 -5.34 -13.98
C THR A 244 -4.46 -5.06 -14.30
N ARG A 245 -5.12 -6.01 -14.96
CA ARG A 245 -6.51 -5.86 -15.41
C ARG A 245 -7.47 -5.78 -14.23
N LEU A 246 -8.44 -4.86 -14.32
CA LEU A 246 -9.63 -4.79 -13.45
C LEU A 246 -10.84 -5.26 -14.27
N VAL A 247 -11.41 -6.41 -13.92
CA VAL A 247 -12.49 -7.08 -14.69
C VAL A 247 -13.88 -6.61 -14.25
N HIS A 248 -14.04 -6.17 -13.00
CA HIS A 248 -15.36 -5.97 -12.39
C HIS A 248 -16.05 -4.62 -12.64
N ILE A 249 -15.61 -3.83 -13.63
CA ILE A 249 -16.30 -2.58 -13.98
C ILE A 249 -17.37 -2.91 -15.03
N ASP A 250 -18.64 -2.89 -14.63
CA ASP A 250 -19.77 -3.11 -15.55
C ASP A 250 -19.68 -2.12 -16.73
N PRO A 251 -19.61 -2.58 -17.99
CA PRO A 251 -19.56 -1.70 -19.15
C PRO A 251 -20.82 -0.81 -19.30
N ASN A 252 -21.91 -1.16 -18.63
CA ASN A 252 -23.14 -0.37 -18.58
C ASN A 252 -23.17 0.62 -17.41
N ASP A 253 -22.23 0.57 -16.47
CA ASP A 253 -22.15 1.57 -15.41
C ASP A 253 -21.69 2.92 -15.98
N ALA A 254 -22.11 4.01 -15.35
CA ALA A 254 -21.88 5.38 -15.79
C ALA A 254 -20.39 5.76 -15.93
N THR A 255 -19.47 4.85 -15.58
CA THR A 255 -18.05 4.86 -15.88
C THR A 255 -17.69 4.74 -17.37
N GLN A 256 -18.64 4.78 -18.32
CA GLN A 256 -18.34 4.81 -19.77
C GLN A 256 -17.39 5.95 -20.20
N SER A 257 -17.18 6.96 -19.34
CA SER A 257 -16.15 7.98 -19.55
C SER A 257 -14.71 7.52 -19.30
N ILE A 258 -14.50 6.37 -18.63
CA ILE A 258 -13.17 5.79 -18.43
C ILE A 258 -12.79 5.07 -19.72
N PRO A 259 -11.70 5.46 -20.40
CA PRO A 259 -11.25 4.76 -21.60
C PRO A 259 -11.06 3.28 -21.27
N HIS A 260 -11.68 2.38 -22.05
CA HIS A 260 -11.53 0.92 -21.89
C HIS A 260 -10.07 0.46 -21.80
N THR A 261 -9.14 1.25 -22.37
CA THR A 261 -7.70 1.02 -22.31
C THR A 261 -7.11 1.13 -20.91
N VAL A 262 -7.69 1.91 -20.00
CA VAL A 262 -7.21 2.05 -18.62
C VAL A 262 -7.56 0.81 -17.80
N ALA A 263 -8.75 0.23 -17.96
CA ALA A 263 -9.18 -0.94 -17.19
C ALA A 263 -8.41 -2.24 -17.55
N LEU A 264 -7.74 -2.29 -18.70
CA LEU A 264 -6.95 -3.46 -19.12
C LEU A 264 -5.64 -3.61 -18.35
N GLY A 265 -5.16 -2.54 -17.72
CA GLY A 265 -3.84 -2.48 -17.11
C GLY A 265 -2.70 -2.46 -18.14
N VAL A 266 -1.46 -2.42 -17.65
CA VAL A 266 -0.25 -2.39 -18.48
C VAL A 266 0.12 -3.78 -18.97
N CYS A 267 -0.01 -4.80 -18.12
CA CYS A 267 0.33 -6.17 -18.44
C CYS A 267 -0.41 -7.17 -17.54
N GLY A 268 -0.37 -8.46 -17.91
CA GLY A 268 -0.93 -9.53 -17.08
C GLY A 268 -0.16 -9.74 -15.78
N GLU A 269 -0.84 -10.26 -14.76
CA GLU A 269 -0.33 -10.48 -13.39
C GLU A 269 1.00 -11.25 -13.38
N ALA A 270 1.11 -12.39 -14.07
CA ALA A 270 2.34 -13.18 -14.13
C ALA A 270 3.52 -12.40 -14.76
N LYS A 271 3.25 -11.58 -15.78
CA LYS A 271 4.29 -10.73 -16.40
C LYS A 271 4.74 -9.64 -15.44
N LEU A 272 3.82 -9.04 -14.70
CA LEU A 272 4.13 -8.02 -13.70
C LEU A 272 4.90 -8.60 -12.52
N ALA A 273 4.45 -9.73 -11.97
CA ALA A 273 5.09 -10.44 -10.88
C ALA A 273 6.53 -10.80 -11.23
N LYS A 274 6.78 -11.32 -12.45
CA LYS A 274 8.13 -11.57 -12.94
C LYS A 274 8.98 -10.31 -13.10
N LEU A 275 8.40 -9.22 -13.63
CA LEU A 275 9.13 -7.97 -13.88
C LEU A 275 9.56 -7.27 -12.58
N LEU A 276 8.63 -7.22 -11.61
CA LEU A 276 8.81 -6.53 -10.34
C LEU A 276 9.30 -7.46 -9.22
N GLN A 277 9.32 -8.78 -9.43
CA GLN A 277 9.58 -9.76 -8.38
C GLN A 277 8.64 -9.60 -7.18
N ILE A 278 7.36 -9.33 -7.44
CA ILE A 278 6.29 -9.21 -6.43
C ILE A 278 5.47 -10.50 -6.36
N PRO A 279 4.68 -10.72 -5.30
CA PRO A 279 3.84 -11.91 -5.19
C PRO A 279 2.85 -12.02 -6.36
N GLU A 280 2.69 -13.22 -6.90
CA GLU A 280 1.58 -13.49 -7.81
C GLU A 280 0.27 -13.49 -7.02
N LEU A 281 -0.78 -12.91 -7.62
CA LEU A 281 -2.10 -13.01 -7.04
C LEU A 281 -2.62 -14.44 -7.24
N PRO A 282 -3.37 -15.00 -6.28
CA PRO A 282 -4.02 -16.28 -6.47
C PRO A 282 -4.93 -16.27 -7.71
N ALA A 283 -4.98 -17.37 -8.46
CA ALA A 283 -5.75 -17.43 -9.70
C ALA A 283 -7.24 -17.07 -9.53
N TYR A 284 -7.83 -17.40 -8.37
CA TYR A 284 -9.22 -17.07 -8.05
C TYR A 284 -9.46 -15.56 -7.82
N CYS A 285 -8.41 -14.76 -7.68
CA CYS A 285 -8.46 -13.31 -7.54
C CYS A 285 -8.27 -12.56 -8.86
N SER A 286 -7.97 -13.28 -9.96
CA SER A 286 -7.60 -12.61 -11.21
C SER A 286 -8.75 -11.76 -11.74
N GLY A 287 -8.47 -10.47 -11.95
CA GLY A 287 -9.45 -9.48 -12.40
C GLY A 287 -10.35 -8.90 -11.32
N SER A 288 -10.47 -9.55 -10.17
CA SER A 288 -11.14 -8.98 -9.00
C SER A 288 -10.22 -7.97 -8.32
N PHE A 289 -8.96 -8.33 -8.11
CA PHE A 289 -7.94 -7.46 -7.54
C PHE A 289 -6.96 -7.02 -8.60
N ALA A 290 -6.36 -5.84 -8.41
CA ALA A 290 -5.31 -5.36 -9.29
C ALA A 290 -4.18 -4.68 -8.53
N TYR A 291 -2.96 -4.90 -9.01
CA TYR A 291 -1.84 -4.05 -8.63
C TYR A 291 -2.01 -2.71 -9.31
N CYS A 292 -1.88 -1.64 -8.54
CA CYS A 292 -2.03 -0.27 -9.00
C CYS A 292 -0.85 0.57 -8.51
N VAL A 293 -0.61 1.71 -9.16
CA VAL A 293 0.40 2.68 -8.72
C VAL A 293 -0.22 4.04 -8.44
N LYS A 294 0.36 4.79 -7.51
CA LYS A 294 -0.20 6.10 -7.12
C LYS A 294 0.19 7.18 -8.13
N LEU A 295 1.36 7.07 -8.75
CA LEU A 295 1.91 8.09 -9.63
C LEU A 295 1.92 7.65 -11.10
N GLN A 296 1.49 8.57 -11.98
CA GLN A 296 1.55 8.38 -13.44
C GLN A 296 2.97 8.07 -13.94
N LYS A 297 3.98 8.74 -13.39
CA LYS A 297 5.38 8.51 -13.78
C LYS A 297 5.84 7.07 -13.49
N THR A 298 5.30 6.45 -12.44
CA THR A 298 5.57 5.05 -12.11
C THR A 298 4.88 4.13 -13.11
N TYR A 299 3.64 4.44 -13.47
CA TYR A 299 2.88 3.72 -14.50
C TYR A 299 3.61 3.71 -15.84
N ASP A 300 4.06 4.87 -16.31
CA ASP A 300 4.81 5.01 -17.57
C ASP A 300 6.13 4.22 -17.54
N LEU A 301 6.80 4.19 -16.38
CA LEU A 301 8.03 3.42 -16.17
C LEU A 301 7.78 1.91 -16.28
N VAL A 302 6.70 1.41 -15.68
CA VAL A 302 6.29 0.00 -15.81
C VAL A 302 5.94 -0.32 -17.25
N LYS A 303 5.19 0.55 -17.93
CA LYS A 303 4.83 0.39 -19.35
C LYS A 303 6.07 0.24 -20.23
N ALA A 304 7.02 1.16 -20.12
CA ALA A 304 8.28 1.10 -20.86
C ALA A 304 9.10 -0.16 -20.53
N ALA A 305 9.09 -0.60 -19.27
CA ALA A 305 9.79 -1.82 -18.85
C ALA A 305 9.10 -3.10 -19.37
N CYS A 306 7.77 -3.12 -19.46
CA CYS A 306 7.00 -4.21 -20.05
C CYS A 306 7.26 -4.37 -21.55
N GLU A 307 7.49 -3.28 -22.27
CA GLU A 307 7.89 -3.28 -23.69
C GLU A 307 9.33 -3.80 -23.85
N LYS A 308 10.25 -3.39 -22.96
CA LYS A 308 11.66 -3.80 -22.99
C LYS A 308 11.92 -5.19 -22.42
N GLY A 309 10.99 -5.76 -21.65
CA GLY A 309 11.13 -7.04 -20.96
C GLY A 309 12.12 -7.02 -19.79
N ARG A 310 12.59 -5.85 -19.35
CA ARG A 310 13.55 -5.70 -18.25
C ARG A 310 13.37 -4.37 -17.51
N MET A 311 13.71 -4.37 -16.23
CA MET A 311 13.69 -3.20 -15.35
C MET A 311 14.97 -3.17 -14.51
N SER A 312 15.57 -1.99 -14.34
CA SER A 312 16.77 -1.82 -13.49
C SER A 312 16.41 -2.06 -12.02
N PRO A 313 17.37 -2.45 -11.15
CA PRO A 313 17.10 -2.61 -9.72
C PRO A 313 16.58 -1.33 -9.05
N ALA A 314 17.11 -0.16 -9.44
CA ALA A 314 16.69 1.13 -8.92
C ALA A 314 15.25 1.48 -9.32
N ASP A 315 14.91 1.28 -10.60
CA ASP A 315 13.55 1.49 -11.09
C ASP A 315 12.56 0.54 -10.42
N ARG A 316 12.96 -0.73 -10.24
CA ARG A 316 12.13 -1.73 -9.56
C ARG A 316 11.83 -1.33 -8.12
N ALA A 317 12.84 -0.99 -7.32
CA ALA A 317 12.63 -0.55 -5.94
C ALA A 317 11.67 0.64 -5.87
N ARG A 318 11.85 1.61 -6.76
CA ARG A 318 10.98 2.78 -6.86
C ARG A 318 9.54 2.42 -7.24
N VAL A 319 9.35 1.47 -8.17
CA VAL A 319 8.01 1.03 -8.56
C VAL A 319 7.31 0.35 -7.39
N ILE A 320 7.94 -0.63 -6.74
CA ILE A 320 7.30 -1.42 -5.68
C ILE A 320 6.87 -0.54 -4.49
N GLU A 321 7.65 0.51 -4.14
CA GLU A 321 7.25 1.49 -3.12
C GLU A 321 5.95 2.22 -3.43
N ASP A 322 5.65 2.41 -4.72
CA ASP A 322 4.48 3.13 -5.19
C ASP A 322 3.31 2.19 -5.53
N VAL A 323 3.57 0.87 -5.55
CA VAL A 323 2.56 -0.16 -5.81
C VAL A 323 1.69 -0.36 -4.58
N PHE A 324 0.39 -0.53 -4.81
CA PHE A 324 -0.58 -0.98 -3.82
C PHE A 324 -1.54 -1.98 -4.46
N LEU A 325 -2.20 -2.77 -3.62
CA LEU A 325 -3.27 -3.67 -4.05
C LEU A 325 -4.60 -2.91 -3.99
N PHE A 326 -5.39 -3.01 -5.05
CA PHE A 326 -6.75 -2.52 -5.13
C PHE A 326 -7.73 -3.67 -5.31
#